data_AF-A0A1Y5ZWH0-F1
#
_entry.id   AF-A0A1Y5ZWH0-F1
#
_cell.length_a   1.000
_cell.length_b   1.000
_cell.length_c   1.000
_cell.angle_alpha   90.00
_cell.angle_beta   90.00
_cell.angle_gamma   90.00
#
_symmetry.space_group_name_H-M   'P 1'
#
loop_
_entity.id
_entity.type
_entity.pdbx_description
1 polymer ?
#
loop_
_entity_poly.entity_id
_entity_poly.type
_entity_poly.pdbx_seq_one_letter_code
_entity_poly.pdbx_strand_id
1 'polypeptide(L)'
;MELSKLEIAIAIGAFIQGLGEEVLNNNESKVLKQIEDELAEVLSNSTLNQIQEAGESVLNKLIQSLFEETNQEQEEPIPPYKK
;
A
#
# COMPACT_ATOMS: atom_id res chain seq x y z
N MET A 1 -8.46 -4.06 -5.77
CA MET A 1 -8.28 -4.92 -4.57
C MET A 1 -8.49 -4.08 -3.31
N GLU A 2 -9.03 -4.65 -2.24
CA GLU A 2 -9.16 -3.97 -0.93
C GLU A 2 -7.97 -4.32 -0.03
N LEU A 3 -7.44 -3.33 0.68
CA LEU A 3 -6.37 -3.48 1.66
C LEU A 3 -6.95 -3.56 3.08
N SER A 4 -6.45 -4.50 3.87
CA SER A 4 -6.75 -4.58 5.30
C SER A 4 -6.09 -3.43 6.07
N LYS A 5 -6.57 -3.19 7.30
CA LYS A 5 -5.99 -2.16 8.17
C LYS A 5 -4.49 -2.36 8.42
N LEU A 6 -4.05 -3.60 8.56
CA LEU A 6 -2.63 -3.93 8.78
C LEU A 6 -1.80 -3.67 7.50
N GLU A 7 -2.32 -4.04 6.34
CA GLU A 7 -1.68 -3.76 5.04
C GLU A 7 -1.54 -2.25 4.79
N ILE A 8 -2.61 -1.49 5.04
CA ILE A 8 -2.58 -0.02 4.95
C ILE A 8 -1.53 0.54 5.92
N ALA A 9 -1.51 0.03 7.15
CA ALA A 9 -0.57 0.50 8.15
C ALA A 9 0.89 0.28 7.74
N ILE A 10 1.20 -0.91 7.19
CA ILE A 10 2.52 -1.25 6.68
C ILE A 10 2.91 -0.36 5.50
N ALA A 11 1.99 -0.14 4.54
CA ALA A 11 2.26 0.69 3.37
C ALA A 11 2.55 2.15 3.74
N ILE A 12 1.73 2.74 4.62
CA ILE A 12 1.94 4.12 5.09
C ILE A 12 3.23 4.19 5.92
N GLY A 13 3.48 3.22 6.80
CA GLY A 13 4.71 3.17 7.60
C GLY A 13 5.97 3.11 6.73
N ALA A 14 5.95 2.33 5.65
CA ALA A 14 7.04 2.27 4.67
C ALA A 14 7.18 3.58 3.88
N PHE A 15 6.08 4.21 3.49
CA PHE A 15 6.09 5.51 2.83
C PHE A 15 6.74 6.59 3.71
N ILE A 16 6.34 6.69 4.98
CA ILE A 16 6.89 7.65 5.95
C ILE A 16 8.39 7.42 6.14
N GLN A 17 8.82 6.16 6.34
CA GLN A 17 10.25 5.82 6.43
C GLN A 17 11.02 6.21 5.17
N GLY A 18 10.41 6.06 3.99
CA GLY A 18 11.01 6.43 2.71
C GLY A 18 11.18 7.94 2.47
N LEU A 19 10.42 8.80 3.17
CA LEU A 19 10.59 10.25 3.10
C LEU A 19 11.87 10.75 3.79
N GLY A 20 12.45 9.94 4.68
CA GLY A 20 13.67 10.25 5.40
C GLY A 20 13.49 11.21 6.58
N GLU A 21 14.44 11.15 7.51
CA GLU A 21 14.39 11.91 8.77
C GLU A 21 14.37 13.44 8.57
N GLU A 22 14.89 13.95 7.45
CA GLU A 22 14.90 15.38 7.13
C GLU A 22 13.47 15.94 6.95
N VAL A 23 12.59 15.16 6.32
CA VAL A 23 11.18 15.54 6.11
C VAL A 23 10.39 15.42 7.41
N LEU A 24 10.73 14.45 8.27
CA LEU A 24 10.06 14.21 9.55
C LEU A 24 10.48 15.20 10.64
N ASN A 25 11.74 15.63 10.63
CA ASN A 25 12.31 16.57 11.61
C ASN A 25 12.01 18.04 11.31
N ASN A 26 11.53 18.36 10.10
CA ASN A 26 10.93 19.66 9.85
C ASN A 26 9.59 19.70 10.62
N ASN A 27 9.61 20.40 11.76
CA ASN A 27 8.57 20.58 12.81
C ASN A 27 7.13 20.90 12.36
N GLU A 28 6.82 20.85 11.06
CA GLU A 28 5.53 21.22 10.48
C GLU A 28 4.54 20.05 10.41
N SER A 29 4.99 18.79 10.42
CA SER A 29 4.07 17.66 10.25
C SER A 29 3.64 17.00 11.55
N LYS A 30 2.86 17.73 12.36
CA LYS A 30 2.10 17.13 13.48
C LYS A 30 1.26 15.93 13.02
N VAL A 31 0.82 15.95 11.77
CA VAL A 31 0.02 14.90 11.13
C VAL A 31 0.84 13.62 10.94
N LEU A 32 2.06 13.70 10.41
CA LEU A 32 2.89 12.49 10.22
C LEU A 32 3.22 11.82 11.55
N LYS A 33 3.48 12.61 12.60
CA LYS A 33 3.73 12.06 13.93
C LYS A 33 2.51 11.37 14.54
N GLN A 34 1.32 11.95 14.39
CA GLN A 34 0.07 11.31 14.81
C GLN A 34 -0.19 10.01 14.06
N ILE A 35 0.10 10.01 12.76
CA ILE A 35 -0.02 8.80 11.94
C ILE A 35 0.96 7.74 12.43
N GLU A 36 2.23 8.06 12.71
CA GLU A 36 3.20 7.09 13.26
C GLU A 36 2.71 6.43 14.56
N ASP A 37 2.15 7.22 15.47
CA ASP A 37 1.60 6.71 16.74
C ASP A 37 0.41 5.74 16.49
N GLU A 38 -0.51 6.10 15.59
CA GLU A 38 -1.65 5.25 15.21
C GLU A 38 -1.19 3.95 14.50
N LEU A 39 -0.18 4.06 13.64
CA LEU A 39 0.41 2.90 12.96
C LEU A 39 1.08 1.95 13.95
N ALA A 40 1.79 2.49 14.94
CA ALA A 40 2.41 1.69 15.99
C ALA A 40 1.35 0.91 16.80
N GLU A 41 0.19 1.51 17.08
CA GLU A 41 -0.92 0.80 17.74
C GLU A 41 -1.42 -0.37 16.89
N VAL A 42 -1.66 -0.16 15.59
CA VAL A 42 -2.12 -1.21 14.67
C VAL A 42 -1.11 -2.37 14.59
N LEU A 43 0.19 -2.05 14.50
CA LEU A 43 1.26 -3.04 14.45
C LEU A 43 1.41 -3.79 15.78
N SER A 44 1.27 -3.11 16.92
CA SER A 44 1.41 -3.71 18.25
C SER A 44 0.36 -4.78 18.57
N ASN A 45 -0.81 -4.68 17.92
CA ASN A 45 -1.89 -5.67 18.04
C ASN A 45 -1.69 -6.91 17.17
N SER A 46 -0.61 -6.96 16.39
CA SER A 46 -0.31 -8.04 15.44
C SER A 46 0.95 -8.79 15.83
N THR A 47 0.97 -10.09 15.55
CA THR A 47 2.20 -10.90 15.71
C THR A 47 3.19 -10.65 14.57
N LEU A 48 4.47 -10.97 14.80
CA LEU A 48 5.51 -10.83 13.78
C LEU A 48 5.15 -11.54 12.47
N ASN A 49 4.60 -12.76 12.55
CA ASN A 49 4.18 -13.52 11.37
C ASN A 49 3.07 -12.80 10.59
N GLN A 50 2.08 -12.24 11.30
CA GLN A 50 0.99 -11.49 10.66
C GLN A 50 1.49 -10.22 9.99
N ILE A 51 2.45 -9.51 10.60
CA ILE A 51 3.08 -8.33 10.00
C ILE A 51 3.84 -8.73 8.74
N GLN A 52 4.59 -9.83 8.77
CA GLN A 52 5.31 -10.33 7.60
C GLN A 52 4.36 -10.72 6.46
N GLU A 53 3.34 -11.53 6.74
CA GLU A 53 2.34 -11.94 5.75
C GLU A 53 1.59 -10.75 5.16
N ALA A 54 1.18 -9.79 6.00
CA ALA A 54 0.53 -8.56 5.54
C ALA A 54 1.48 -7.67 4.73
N GLY A 55 2.77 -7.65 5.06
CA GLY A 55 3.80 -6.94 4.31
C GLY A 55 3.97 -7.53 2.90
N GLU A 56 4.13 -8.83 2.79
CA GLU A 56 4.22 -9.53 1.50
C GLU A 56 2.94 -9.36 0.67
N SER A 57 1.78 -9.47 1.33
CA SER A 57 0.48 -9.28 0.70
C SER A 57 0.31 -7.86 0.17
N VAL A 58 0.58 -6.81 0.96
CA VAL A 58 0.42 -5.42 0.49
C VAL A 58 1.37 -5.08 -0.64
N LEU A 59 2.62 -5.55 -0.59
CA LEU A 59 3.58 -5.38 -1.68
C LEU A 59 3.09 -6.03 -2.97
N ASN A 60 2.62 -7.28 -2.90
CA ASN A 60 2.08 -7.98 -4.07
C ASN A 60 0.85 -7.25 -4.64
N LYS A 61 -0.09 -6.79 -3.80
CA LYS A 61 -1.27 -6.04 -4.23
C LYS A 61 -0.92 -4.70 -4.87
N LEU A 62 0.06 -3.98 -4.32
CA LEU A 62 0.54 -2.72 -4.88
C LEU A 62 1.21 -2.94 -6.24
N ILE A 63 2.08 -3.94 -6.36
CA ILE A 63 2.72 -4.32 -7.63
C ILE A 63 1.66 -4.71 -8.66
N GLN A 64 0.73 -5.60 -8.31
CA GLN A 64 -0.37 -5.98 -9.19
C GLN A 64 -1.15 -4.75 -9.65
N SER A 65 -1.52 -3.84 -8.74
CA SER A 65 -2.24 -2.62 -9.10
C SER A 65 -1.45 -1.74 -10.09
N LEU A 66 -0.13 -1.62 -9.91
CA LEU A 66 0.73 -0.82 -10.81
C LEU A 66 0.86 -1.43 -12.22
N PHE A 67 0.80 -2.76 -12.35
CA PHE A 67 0.97 -3.44 -13.64
C PHE A 67 -0.36 -3.86 -14.30
N GLU A 68 -1.44 -4.02 -13.54
CA GLU A 68 -2.78 -4.33 -14.08
C GLU A 68 -3.38 -3.14 -14.85
N GLU A 69 -3.06 -1.89 -14.47
CA GLU A 69 -3.49 -0.69 -15.19
C GLU A 69 -2.96 -0.63 -16.64
N THR A 70 -1.89 -1.35 -16.98
CA THR A 70 -1.32 -1.36 -18.35
C THR A 70 -2.00 -2.33 -19.33
N ASN A 71 -2.89 -3.21 -18.88
CA ASN A 71 -3.49 -4.26 -19.72
C ASN A 71 -4.95 -3.99 -20.13
N GLN A 72 -5.58 -2.90 -19.68
CA GLN A 72 -7.02 -2.67 -19.91
C GLN A 72 -7.38 -1.91 -21.20
N GLU A 73 -6.42 -1.54 -22.05
CA GLU A 73 -6.72 -0.82 -23.32
C GLU A 73 -6.91 -1.72 -24.55
N GLN A 74 -6.92 -3.06 -24.45
CA GLN A 74 -7.02 -3.94 -25.64
C GLN A 74 -7.88 -5.20 -25.47
N GLU A 75 -9.17 -5.08 -25.16
CA GLU A 75 -10.14 -6.14 -25.53
C GLU A 75 -11.52 -5.55 -25.89
N GLU A 76 -11.61 -4.77 -26.97
CA GLU A 76 -12.89 -4.73 -27.70
C GLU A 76 -12.99 -6.00 -28.55
N PRO A 77 -13.99 -6.87 -28.33
CA PRO A 77 -14.17 -8.06 -29.13
C PRO A 77 -14.56 -7.67 -30.56
N ILE A 78 -13.71 -8.02 -31.52
CA ILE A 78 -13.99 -7.87 -32.95
C ILE A 78 -15.27 -8.67 -33.27
N PRO A 79 -16.35 -8.04 -33.77
CA PRO A 79 -17.58 -8.77 -34.07
C PRO A 79 -17.32 -9.80 -35.19
N PRO A 80 -17.94 -11.00 -35.11
CA PRO A 80 -17.70 -12.05 -36.10
C PRO A 80 -18.19 -11.58 -37.48
N TYR A 81 -17.29 -11.61 -38.47
CA TYR A 81 -17.60 -11.41 -39.87
C TYR A 81 -18.68 -12.43 -40.29
N LYS A 82 -19.88 -11.94 -40.61
CA LYS A 82 -20.92 -12.75 -41.27
C LYS A 82 -20.52 -12.91 -42.75
N LYS A 83 -20.36 -14.17 -43.18
CA LYS A 83 -20.07 -14.55 -44.56
C LYS A 83 -21.18 -14.14 -45.53
#